data_AF-A0A9X3RXK8-F1
#
_entry.id   AF-A0A9X3RXK8-F1
#
_cell.length_a   1.000
_cell.length_b   1.000
_cell.length_c   1.000
_cell.angle_alpha   90.00
_cell.angle_beta   90.00
_cell.angle_gamma   90.00
#
_symmetry.space_group_name_H-M   'P 1'
#
loop_
_entity.id
_entity.type
_entity.pdbx_description
1 polymer ?
#
loop_
_entity_poly.entity_id
_entity_poly.type
_entity_poly.pdbx_seq_one_letter_code
_entity_poly.pdbx_strand_id
1 'polypeptide(L)'
;MSIELNWEKGLPSFVGMYFVAVKLGPAAGVYDFAQWNGSAWELQIEGDIIAYVDIQEFKNSLDIKWPEDVFIQRELQQLSEDDSDLWSES
;
A
#
# COMPACT_ATOMS: atom_id res chain seq x y z
N MET A 1 -11.38 -15.28 9.34
CA MET A 1 -9.95 -15.01 9.58
C MET A 1 -9.84 -13.59 10.08
N SER A 2 -9.17 -13.38 11.21
CA SER A 2 -8.82 -12.06 11.72
C SER A 2 -7.39 -11.76 11.32
N ILE A 3 -7.14 -10.58 10.74
CA ILE A 3 -5.79 -10.10 10.43
C ILE A 3 -5.33 -9.26 11.61
N GLU A 4 -4.15 -9.57 12.14
CA GLU A 4 -3.53 -8.81 13.20
C GLU A 4 -2.56 -7.80 12.58
N LEU A 5 -2.73 -6.53 12.92
CA LEU A 5 -1.89 -5.43 12.42
C LEU A 5 -0.83 -5.08 13.47
N ASN A 6 0.41 -4.88 13.03
CA ASN A 6 1.52 -4.46 13.88
C ASN A 6 1.48 -2.94 14.08
N TRP A 7 0.65 -2.48 15.01
CA TRP A 7 0.49 -1.06 15.30
C TRP A 7 1.79 -0.43 15.83
N GLU A 8 2.24 0.62 15.15
CA GLU A 8 3.30 1.51 15.62
C GLU A 8 2.72 2.70 16.38
N LYS A 9 3.49 3.23 17.34
CA LYS A 9 3.11 4.40 18.14
C LYS A 9 4.11 5.52 17.91
N GLY A 10 3.66 6.76 18.07
CA GLY A 10 4.49 7.95 17.87
C GLY A 10 4.31 8.56 16.49
N LEU A 11 5.40 9.07 15.91
CA LEU A 11 5.40 9.71 14.59
C LEU A 11 6.14 8.85 13.57
N PRO A 12 5.66 8.73 12.33
CA PRO A 12 6.35 8.02 11.26
C PRO A 12 7.66 8.72 10.88
N SER A 13 8.66 7.92 10.51
CA SER A 13 9.96 8.42 10.05
C SER A 13 9.93 8.90 8.59
N PHE A 14 8.98 8.43 7.79
CA PHE A 14 8.91 8.69 6.37
C PHE A 14 7.61 9.39 5.98
N VAL A 15 7.69 10.33 5.05
CA VAL A 15 6.53 10.96 4.44
C VAL A 15 5.76 9.91 3.65
N GLY A 16 4.44 9.84 3.81
CA GLY A 16 3.64 8.80 3.16
C GLY A 16 2.21 8.69 3.65
N MET A 17 1.51 7.68 3.16
CA MET A 17 0.15 7.33 3.57
C MET A 17 0.20 6.19 4.58
N TYR A 18 -0.60 6.32 5.64
CA TYR A 18 -0.66 5.36 6.74
C TYR A 18 -2.10 5.00 7.06
N PHE A 19 -2.32 3.76 7.49
CA PHE A 19 -3.56 3.37 8.16
C PHE A 19 -3.44 3.71 9.65
N VAL A 20 -4.36 4.52 10.17
CA VAL A 20 -4.26 5.12 11.49
C VAL A 20 -5.44 4.79 12.38
N ALA A 21 -5.17 4.69 13.68
CA ALA A 21 -6.20 4.68 14.72
C ALA A 21 -6.34 6.09 15.29
N VAL A 22 -7.51 6.69 15.11
CA VAL A 22 -7.83 8.05 15.54
C VAL A 22 -8.75 7.99 16.75
N LYS A 23 -8.37 8.71 17.81
CA LYS A 23 -9.17 8.88 19.01
C LYS A 23 -9.95 10.19 18.91
N LEU A 24 -11.28 10.08 18.90
CA LEU A 24 -12.20 11.23 18.82
C LEU A 24 -12.66 11.72 20.20
N GLY A 25 -12.28 11.02 21.28
CA GLY A 25 -12.65 11.36 22.65
C GLY A 25 -12.34 10.23 23.65
N PRO A 26 -12.87 10.30 24.88
CA PRO A 26 -12.55 9.35 25.95
C PRO A 26 -12.99 7.90 25.65
N ALA A 27 -14.08 7.75 24.90
CA ALA A 27 -14.71 6.45 24.62
C ALA A 27 -15.02 6.23 23.12
N ALA A 28 -14.49 7.08 22.24
CA ALA A 28 -14.76 7.02 20.80
C ALA A 28 -13.46 7.03 20.01
N GLY A 29 -13.40 6.20 18.98
CA GLY A 29 -12.29 6.14 18.04
C GLY A 29 -12.74 5.52 16.73
N VAL A 30 -11.98 5.82 15.68
CA VAL A 30 -12.21 5.34 14.32
C VAL A 30 -10.87 4.93 13.71
N TYR A 31 -10.93 4.12 12.67
CA TYR A 31 -9.78 3.85 11.82
C TYR A 31 -9.95 4.60 10.51
N ASP A 32 -8.87 5.18 10.01
CA ASP A 32 -8.88 5.94 8.77
C ASP A 32 -7.52 5.88 8.07
N PHE A 33 -7.42 6.45 6.89
CA PHE A 33 -6.15 6.70 6.20
C PHE A 33 -5.75 8.16 6.37
N ALA A 34 -4.50 8.39 6.79
CA ALA A 34 -3.95 9.73 6.95
C ALA A 34 -2.62 9.85 6.21
N GLN A 35 -2.38 11.03 5.65
CA GLN A 35 -1.10 11.35 5.04
C GLN A 35 -0.19 12.04 6.06
N TRP A 36 1.02 11.54 6.22
CA TRP A 36 2.07 12.18 7.00
C TRP A 36 2.97 12.98 6.06
N ASN A 37 3.05 14.30 6.26
CA ASN A 37 3.89 15.18 5.44
C ASN A 37 5.31 15.38 6.01
N GLY A 38 5.69 14.64 7.06
CA GLY A 38 6.98 14.77 7.74
C GLY A 38 6.94 15.68 8.96
N SER A 39 5.87 16.46 9.14
CA SER A 39 5.70 17.36 10.28
C SER A 39 4.35 17.24 10.96
N ALA A 40 3.29 17.00 10.18
CA ALA A 40 1.92 16.88 10.67
C ALA A 40 1.13 15.83 9.89
N TRP A 41 0.09 15.33 10.53
CA TRP A 41 -0.91 14.46 9.92
C TRP A 41 -1.95 15.29 9.19
N GLU A 42 -2.23 14.92 7.94
CA GLU A 42 -3.32 15.47 7.15
C GLU A 42 -4.55 14.57 7.33
N LEU A 43 -5.44 15.00 8.21
CA LEU A 43 -6.66 14.31 8.58
C LEU A 43 -7.87 15.09 8.08
N GLN A 44 -8.90 14.35 7.63
CA GLN A 44 -10.21 14.94 7.33
C GLN A 44 -11.12 15.05 8.56
N ILE A 45 -10.74 14.40 9.66
CA ILE A 45 -11.49 14.31 10.91
C ILE A 45 -10.68 14.91 12.07
N GLU A 46 -11.38 15.54 13.01
CA GLU A 46 -10.75 16.13 14.19
C GLU A 46 -10.54 15.05 15.27
N GLY A 47 -9.28 14.71 15.55
CA GLY A 47 -8.93 13.71 16.57
C GLY A 47 -7.43 13.44 16.65
N ASP A 48 -7.03 12.68 17.67
CA ASP A 48 -5.63 12.35 17.93
C ASP A 48 -5.27 10.99 17.35
N ILE A 49 -4.23 10.91 16.51
CA ILE A 49 -3.68 9.63 16.06
C ILE A 49 -2.90 9.00 17.21
N ILE A 50 -3.32 7.81 17.62
CA ILE A 50 -2.71 7.06 18.73
C ILE A 50 -1.83 5.90 18.26
N ALA A 51 -2.04 5.44 17.03
CA ALA A 51 -1.24 4.39 16.41
C ALA A 51 -1.37 4.45 14.88
N TYR A 52 -0.37 3.93 14.18
CA TYR A 52 -0.34 3.88 12.71
C TYR A 52 0.30 2.58 12.21
N VAL A 53 0.06 2.25 10.94
CA VAL A 53 0.72 1.19 10.18
C VAL A 53 0.97 1.71 8.76
N ASP A 54 2.13 1.38 8.19
CA ASP A 54 2.44 1.75 6.81
C ASP A 54 1.43 1.13 5.83
N ILE A 55 1.02 1.90 4.82
CA ILE A 55 -0.01 1.44 3.87
C ILE A 55 0.43 0.20 3.07
N GLN A 56 1.73 0.04 2.80
CA GLN A 56 2.24 -1.12 2.10
C GLN A 56 2.17 -2.36 2.99
N GLU A 57 2.55 -2.23 4.27
CA GLU A 57 2.42 -3.31 5.25
C GLU A 57 0.95 -3.71 5.44
N PHE A 58 0.05 -2.74 5.56
CA PHE A 58 -1.39 -2.97 5.61
C PHE A 58 -1.87 -3.75 4.39
N LYS A 59 -1.49 -3.32 3.17
CA LYS A 59 -1.86 -4.03 1.93
C LYS A 59 -1.31 -5.46 1.87
N ASN A 60 -0.06 -5.66 2.30
CA ASN A 60 0.58 -6.97 2.33
C ASN A 60 -0.10 -7.93 3.33
N SER A 61 -0.78 -7.40 4.34
CA SER A 61 -1.54 -8.20 5.31
C SER A 61 -2.89 -8.69 4.77
N LEU A 62 -3.39 -8.09 3.69
CA LEU A 62 -4.68 -8.38 3.09
C LEU A 62 -4.55 -9.36 1.92
N ASP A 63 -5.44 -10.35 1.86
CA ASP A 63 -5.63 -11.19 0.67
C ASP A 63 -6.49 -10.44 -0.36
N ILE A 64 -5.90 -9.44 -1.01
CA ILE A 64 -6.59 -8.59 -2.00
C ILE A 64 -6.55 -9.28 -3.36
N LYS A 65 -7.71 -9.75 -3.82
CA LYS A 65 -7.87 -10.25 -5.18
C LYS A 65 -8.10 -9.08 -6.14
N TRP A 66 -7.43 -9.13 -7.29
CA TRP A 66 -7.71 -8.18 -8.37
C TRP A 66 -9.18 -8.31 -8.79
N PRO A 67 -9.94 -7.21 -8.88
CA PRO A 67 -11.38 -7.27 -9.10
C PRO A 67 -11.78 -7.52 -10.56
N GLU A 68 -10.84 -7.38 -11.50
CA GLU A 68 -11.10 -7.65 -12.91
C GLU A 68 -10.79 -9.11 -13.26
N ASP A 69 -11.64 -9.72 -14.08
CA ASP A 69 -11.38 -11.01 -14.69
C ASP A 69 -10.37 -10.84 -15.84
N VAL A 70 -9.09 -10.74 -15.51
CA VAL A 70 -8.04 -10.64 -16.52
C VAL A 70 -7.80 -12.01 -17.15
N PHE A 71 -8.43 -12.25 -18.31
CA PHE A 71 -8.03 -13.33 -19.20
C PHE A 71 -6.69 -12.96 -19.85
N ILE A 72 -5.58 -13.32 -19.21
CA ILE A 72 -4.26 -13.19 -19.82
C ILE A 72 -4.17 -14.25 -20.94
N GLN A 73 -4.56 -13.87 -22.16
CA GLN A 73 -4.06 -14.52 -23.36
C GLN A 73 -2.59 -14.15 -23.47
N ARG A 74 -1.74 -14.94 -22.81
CA ARG A 74 -0.31 -14.90 -23.06
C ARG A 74 -0.13 -15.47 -24.46
N GLU A 75 -0.19 -14.61 -25.47
CA GLU A 75 0.53 -14.89 -26.70
C GLU A 75 1.99 -15.02 -26.27
N LEU A 76 2.42 -16.26 -26.03
CA LEU A 76 3.82 -16.61 -26.14
C LEU A 76 4.16 -16.25 -27.58
N GLN A 77 4.60 -15.01 -27.81
CA GLN A 77 5.47 -14.73 -28.94
C GLN A 77 6.60 -15.72 -28.77
N GLN A 78 6.54 -16.79 -29.54
CA GLN A 78 7.69 -17.63 -29.78
C GLN A 78 8.73 -16.66 -30.30
N LEU A 79 9.67 -16.25 -29.43
CA LEU A 79 10.93 -15.71 -29.86
C LEU A 79 11.48 -16.78 -30.80
N SER A 80 11.37 -16.54 -32.11
CA SER A 80 12.02 -17.37 -33.10
C SER A 80 13.50 -17.38 -32.72
N GLU A 81 14.07 -18.56 -32.50
CA GLU A 81 15.47 -18.81 -32.17
C GLU A 81 16.43 -18.45 -33.33
N ASP A 82 16.13 -17.38 -34.08
CA ASP A 82 16.92 -16.93 -35.20
C ASP A 82 17.42 -15.51 -34.93
N ASP A 83 18.34 -15.41 -33.97
CA ASP A 83 19.15 -14.23 -33.65
C ASP A 83 20.22 -13.95 -34.73
N SER A 84 20.08 -14.51 -35.94
CA SER A 84 21.07 -14.38 -37.01
C SER A 84 21.04 -13.01 -37.73
N ASP A 85 19.98 -12.22 -37.56
CA ASP A 85 19.79 -10.93 -38.25
C ASP A 85 20.25 -9.68 -37.46
N LEU A 86 20.74 -9.83 -36.21
CA LEU A 86 21.11 -8.67 -35.36
C LEU A 86 22.59 -8.29 -35.40
N TRP A 87 23.42 -9.03 -36.15
CA TRP A 87 24.85 -8.74 -36.30
C TRP A 87 25.27 -8.67 -37.77
N SER A 88 24.70 -7.73 -38.53
CA SER A 88 25.40 -7.22 -39.71
C SER A 88 26.34 -6.09 -39.27
N GLU A 89 27.60 -6.43 -38.98
CA GLU A 89 28.68 -5.45 -38.82
C GLU A 89 28.70 -4.52 -40.06
N SER A 90 28.62 -3.21 -39.81
CA SER A 90 28.88 -2.15 -40.78
C SER A 90 30.14 -1.40 -40.39
#